data_AF-K2SII0-F1
#
_entry.id   AF-K2SII0-F1
#
_cell.length_a   1.000
_cell.length_b   1.000
_cell.length_c   1.000
_cell.angle_alpha   90.00
_cell.angle_beta   90.00
_cell.angle_gamma   90.00
#
_symmetry.space_group_name_H-M   'P 1'
#
loop_
_entity.id
_entity.type
_entity.pdbx_description
1 polymer ?
#
loop_
_entity_poly.entity_id
_entity_poly.type
_entity_poly.pdbx_seq_one_letter_code
_entity_poly.pdbx_strand_id
1 'polypeptide(L)'
;MLPANFPHQGDPSYHPPSWRQRLSGPSLARLDVSGAFLLLGATMLLVAVLLEGGVSIAWSSATSIVLFVVSGVMWIAFVTNEWFLTSDKFRTEPIFPWRFLQDRAWMGTLLLSMLSGIPYNIIVIDIPQRFQAVSSLTPFDAGVRLLPFNFLISFATVLINIVAGATGIPPIYLLFFGSIVQLIGLALFCTLPTDGTIPAAIYGYQVLSGFGIGCVMGILLQIPPHVVQKRDTAISSGALLQFRVFGGALGLSITTSAMNNYLSSHLPDAVGGTSSSTFLQSVEAIRQYPQDVQAQIIRAFAEGYNLQMKIMAGIAGFQVLVVGMLWRNPQIRVVSRKKATQEVTAELAEGK
;
A
#
# COMPACT_ATOMS: atom_id res chain seq x y z
N MET A 1 -13.22 9.39 -15.18
CA MET A 1 -12.55 10.47 -15.95
C MET A 1 -13.39 11.72 -15.85
N LEU A 2 -12.84 12.79 -15.27
CA LEU A 2 -13.48 14.11 -15.26
C LEU A 2 -13.54 14.62 -16.72
N PRO A 3 -14.67 15.17 -17.19
CA PRO A 3 -14.73 15.73 -18.54
C PRO A 3 -13.80 16.96 -18.62
N ALA A 4 -13.38 17.29 -19.84
CA ALA A 4 -12.59 18.48 -20.09
C ALA A 4 -13.27 19.71 -19.46
N ASN A 5 -12.48 20.52 -18.75
CA ASN A 5 -12.88 21.79 -18.14
C ASN A 5 -13.86 21.73 -16.94
N PHE A 6 -14.05 20.60 -16.26
CA PHE A 6 -14.79 20.61 -14.97
C PHE A 6 -14.11 21.52 -13.92
N PRO A 7 -14.83 22.39 -13.19
CA PRO A 7 -16.29 22.56 -13.10
C PRO A 7 -16.95 23.49 -14.13
N HIS A 8 -16.18 24.16 -14.98
CA HIS A 8 -16.63 25.16 -15.95
C HIS A 8 -17.14 24.56 -17.27
N GLN A 9 -17.94 23.51 -17.17
CA GLN A 9 -18.52 22.85 -18.34
C GLN A 9 -19.57 23.75 -18.98
N GLY A 10 -19.44 24.06 -20.27
CA GLY A 10 -20.43 24.87 -20.99
C GLY A 10 -20.27 26.38 -20.81
N ASP A 11 -19.21 26.83 -20.14
CA ASP A 11 -18.82 28.24 -20.09
C ASP A 11 -17.85 28.55 -21.26
N PRO A 12 -18.31 29.21 -22.34
CA PRO A 12 -17.45 29.55 -23.48
C PRO A 12 -16.36 30.58 -23.13
N SER A 13 -16.44 31.23 -21.96
CA SER A 13 -15.43 32.17 -21.46
C SER A 13 -14.33 31.52 -20.61
N TYR A 14 -14.53 30.26 -20.20
CA TYR A 14 -13.53 29.54 -19.43
C TYR A 14 -12.46 28.93 -20.33
N HIS A 15 -11.27 29.53 -20.28
CA HIS A 15 -10.07 28.94 -20.85
C HIS A 15 -9.29 28.23 -19.74
N PRO A 16 -9.07 26.90 -19.82
CA PRO A 16 -8.24 26.22 -18.85
C PRO A 16 -6.87 26.88 -18.81
N PRO A 17 -6.31 27.14 -17.61
CA PRO A 17 -5.03 27.82 -17.51
C PRO A 17 -3.98 27.03 -18.30
N SER A 18 -3.25 27.73 -19.16
CA SER A 18 -2.16 27.15 -19.93
C SER A 18 -1.15 26.49 -18.99
N TRP A 19 -0.39 25.51 -19.46
CA TRP A 19 0.63 24.84 -18.64
C TRP A 19 1.61 25.85 -18.00
N ARG A 20 1.88 26.98 -18.67
CA ARG A 20 2.67 28.11 -18.16
C ARG A 20 1.99 28.85 -17.01
N GLN A 21 0.68 28.98 -17.04
CA GLN A 21 -0.11 29.58 -15.94
C GLN A 21 -0.25 28.63 -14.75
N ARG A 22 -0.32 27.31 -14.98
CA ARG A 22 -0.25 26.31 -13.90
C ARG A 22 1.10 26.29 -13.20
N LEU A 23 2.17 26.58 -13.93
CA LEU A 23 3.54 26.77 -13.40
C LEU A 23 3.84 28.23 -13.06
N SER A 24 2.84 29.11 -12.96
CA SER A 24 3.08 30.50 -12.58
C SER A 24 3.45 30.62 -11.10
N GLY A 25 4.28 31.60 -10.77
CA GLY A 25 4.73 31.87 -9.39
C GLY A 25 3.61 31.88 -8.32
N PRO A 26 2.43 32.46 -8.58
CA PRO A 26 1.30 32.43 -7.63
C PRO A 26 0.67 31.05 -7.42
N SER A 27 0.77 30.14 -8.41
CA SER A 27 0.31 28.75 -8.29
C SER A 27 1.34 27.89 -7.56
N LEU A 28 2.63 28.12 -7.81
CA LEU A 28 3.74 27.46 -7.09
C LEU A 28 3.81 27.90 -5.62
N ALA A 29 3.51 29.17 -5.31
CA ALA A 29 3.49 29.69 -3.94
C ALA A 29 2.37 29.09 -3.06
N ARG A 30 1.38 28.43 -3.67
CA ARG A 30 0.33 27.71 -2.94
C ARG A 30 0.75 26.30 -2.52
N LEU A 31 1.80 25.74 -3.11
CA LEU A 31 2.28 24.40 -2.78
C LEU A 31 3.09 24.43 -1.49
N ASP A 32 2.77 23.55 -0.55
CA ASP A 32 3.62 23.33 0.62
C ASP A 32 4.84 22.47 0.28
N VAL A 33 5.81 23.06 -0.42
CA VAL A 33 7.07 22.38 -0.78
C VAL A 33 7.84 21.96 0.47
N SER A 34 7.73 22.72 1.56
CA SER A 34 8.39 22.41 2.83
C SER A 34 7.82 21.17 3.50
N GLY A 35 6.49 21.06 3.60
CA GLY A 35 5.79 19.89 4.11
C GLY A 35 6.05 18.66 3.25
N ALA A 36 6.07 18.80 1.92
CA ALA A 36 6.37 17.70 1.01
C ALA A 36 7.78 17.16 1.24
N PHE A 37 8.76 18.05 1.31
CA PHE A 37 10.15 17.68 1.55
C PHE A 37 10.34 17.01 2.91
N LEU A 38 9.74 17.57 3.97
CA LEU A 38 9.80 17.01 5.31
C LEU A 38 9.15 15.63 5.38
N LEU A 39 7.96 15.46 4.82
CA LEU A 39 7.23 14.19 4.79
C LEU A 39 7.97 13.12 3.98
N LEU A 40 8.43 13.46 2.78
CA LEU A 40 9.18 12.54 1.91
C LEU A 40 10.52 12.17 2.56
N GLY A 41 11.28 13.13 3.05
CA GLY A 41 12.56 12.86 3.70
C GLY A 41 12.39 12.03 4.97
N ALA A 42 11.41 12.37 5.83
CA ALA A 42 11.14 11.62 7.06
C ALA A 42 10.77 10.16 6.77
N THR A 43 9.88 9.94 5.79
CA THR A 43 9.46 8.59 5.37
C THR A 43 10.59 7.82 4.69
N MET A 44 11.34 8.43 3.76
CA MET A 44 12.44 7.76 3.06
C MET A 44 13.57 7.35 4.01
N LEU A 45 13.96 8.22 4.95
CA LEU A 45 15.00 7.90 5.93
C LEU A 45 14.55 6.79 6.89
N LEU A 46 13.29 6.83 7.33
CA LEU A 46 12.72 5.78 8.18
C LEU A 46 12.69 4.44 7.45
N VAL A 47 12.21 4.45 6.21
CA VAL A 47 12.15 3.25 5.37
C VAL A 47 13.56 2.71 5.09
N ALA A 48 14.53 3.57 4.79
CA ALA A 48 15.90 3.16 4.52
C ALA A 48 16.53 2.41 5.71
N VAL A 49 16.41 2.96 6.93
CA VAL A 49 16.95 2.28 8.12
C VAL A 49 16.20 1.00 8.45
N LEU A 50 14.89 0.94 8.17
CA LEU A 50 14.10 -0.26 8.41
C LEU A 50 14.43 -1.38 7.41
N LEU A 51 14.67 -1.07 6.14
CA LEU A 51 14.99 -2.07 5.13
C LEU A 51 16.43 -2.58 5.23
N GLU A 52 17.38 -1.68 5.49
CA GLU A 52 18.80 -2.02 5.56
C GLU A 52 19.25 -2.42 6.98
N GLY A 53 18.47 -2.06 7.99
CA GLY A 53 18.70 -2.37 9.39
C GLY A 53 18.67 -3.87 9.65
N GLY A 54 19.76 -4.41 10.21
CA GLY A 54 19.93 -5.83 10.46
C GLY A 54 20.26 -6.66 9.22
N VAL A 55 20.39 -6.04 8.04
CA VAL A 55 20.79 -6.71 6.79
C VAL A 55 22.18 -6.26 6.37
N SER A 56 22.31 -5.01 5.94
CA SER A 56 23.59 -4.42 5.50
C SER A 56 24.17 -3.47 6.57
N ILE A 57 23.30 -2.91 7.42
CA ILE A 57 23.66 -1.97 8.47
C ILE A 57 23.23 -2.56 9.81
N ALA A 58 24.16 -2.73 10.75
CA ALA A 58 23.81 -3.20 12.10
C ALA A 58 22.89 -2.19 12.81
N TRP A 59 21.87 -2.68 13.52
CA TRP A 59 20.92 -1.84 14.27
C TRP A 59 21.60 -0.91 15.28
N SER A 60 22.72 -1.35 15.87
CA SER A 60 23.52 -0.58 16.84
C SER A 60 24.53 0.39 16.19
N SER A 61 24.60 0.45 14.86
CA SER A 61 25.54 1.32 14.17
C SER A 61 25.17 2.79 14.29
N ALA A 62 26.18 3.66 14.23
CA ALA A 62 25.98 5.11 14.18
C ALA A 62 25.07 5.52 13.01
N THR A 63 25.20 4.87 11.86
CA THR A 63 24.37 5.13 10.67
C THR A 63 22.89 4.87 10.95
N SER A 64 22.53 3.72 11.53
CA SER A 64 21.13 3.41 11.86
C SER A 64 20.55 4.43 12.86
N ILE A 65 21.31 4.77 13.91
CA ILE A 65 20.86 5.72 14.92
C ILE A 65 20.65 7.11 14.30
N VAL A 66 21.58 7.58 13.46
CA VAL A 66 21.45 8.86 12.76
C VAL A 66 20.21 8.88 11.87
N LEU A 67 19.97 7.84 11.08
CA LEU A 67 18.78 7.76 10.22
C LEU A 67 17.48 7.81 11.02
N PHE A 68 17.40 7.12 12.16
CA PHE A 68 16.24 7.18 13.06
C PHE A 68 16.05 8.58 13.66
N VAL A 69 17.11 9.19 14.17
CA VAL A 69 17.05 10.51 14.80
C VAL A 69 16.67 11.58 13.78
N VAL A 70 17.31 11.60 12.61
CA VAL A 70 17.01 12.57 11.55
C VAL A 70 15.58 12.38 11.05
N SER A 71 15.14 11.14 10.82
CA SER A 71 13.74 10.87 10.45
C SER A 71 12.76 11.37 11.52
N GLY A 72 13.02 11.09 12.81
CA GLY A 72 12.20 11.55 13.92
C GLY A 72 12.12 13.07 14.01
N VAL A 73 13.26 13.76 13.84
CA VAL A 73 13.30 15.23 13.80
C VAL A 73 12.52 15.77 12.60
N MET A 74 12.64 15.16 11.42
CA MET A 74 11.86 15.58 10.24
C MET A 74 10.35 15.34 10.41
N TRP A 75 9.94 14.26 11.09
CA TRP A 75 8.53 14.03 11.45
C TRP A 75 8.01 15.09 12.42
N ILE A 76 8.79 15.43 13.46
CA ILE A 76 8.42 16.49 14.42
C ILE A 76 8.32 17.84 13.69
N ALA A 77 9.30 18.15 12.84
CA ALA A 77 9.31 19.36 12.03
C ALA A 77 8.12 19.40 11.06
N PHE A 78 7.76 18.27 10.44
CA PHE A 78 6.59 18.15 9.57
C PHE A 78 5.30 18.46 10.34
N VAL A 79 5.07 17.80 11.48
CA VAL A 79 3.86 18.02 12.30
C VAL A 79 3.78 19.47 12.77
N THR A 80 4.91 20.06 13.17
CA THR A 80 4.98 21.46 13.62
C THR A 80 4.69 22.41 12.45
N ASN A 81 5.27 22.16 11.27
CA ASN A 81 5.03 22.93 10.05
C ASN A 81 3.55 22.90 9.66
N GLU A 82 2.95 21.72 9.56
CA GLU A 82 1.53 21.54 9.22
C GLU A 82 0.61 22.21 10.25
N TRP A 83 0.96 22.17 11.54
CA TRP A 83 0.23 22.87 12.59
C TRP A 83 0.29 24.40 12.41
N PHE A 84 1.46 24.95 12.10
CA PHE A 84 1.63 26.38 11.84
C PHE A 84 0.92 26.82 10.55
N LEU A 85 1.02 26.06 9.46
CA LEU A 85 0.38 26.37 8.18
C LEU A 85 -1.15 26.23 8.22
N THR A 86 -1.70 25.41 9.13
CA THR A 86 -3.15 25.26 9.27
C THR A 86 -3.82 26.48 9.92
N SER A 87 -3.06 27.36 10.59
CA SER A 87 -3.61 28.65 11.05
C SER A 87 -3.89 29.55 9.83
N ASP A 88 -5.10 30.13 9.75
CA ASP A 88 -5.66 30.94 8.62
C ASP A 88 -4.81 32.14 8.11
N LYS A 89 -3.56 32.27 8.55
CA LYS A 89 -2.63 33.35 8.21
C LYS A 89 -1.84 33.09 6.91
N PHE A 90 -1.83 31.88 6.37
CA PHE A 90 -0.97 31.52 5.22
C PHE A 90 -1.77 31.19 3.95
N ARG A 91 -1.27 31.66 2.80
CA ARG A 91 -1.82 31.40 1.45
C ARG A 91 -1.47 30.02 0.89
N THR A 92 -0.62 29.27 1.59
CA THR A 92 -0.11 27.96 1.21
C THR A 92 -1.12 26.89 1.62
N GLU A 93 -1.44 25.96 0.72
CA GLU A 93 -2.33 24.83 1.01
C GLU A 93 -1.50 23.72 1.70
N PRO A 94 -1.77 23.42 2.99
CA PRO A 94 -1.03 22.40 3.73
C PRO A 94 -1.23 21.02 3.11
N ILE A 95 -0.19 20.18 3.14
CA ILE A 95 -0.24 18.81 2.60
C ILE A 95 -1.01 17.88 3.54
N PHE A 96 -1.05 18.19 4.82
CA PHE A 96 -1.86 17.45 5.77
C PHE A 96 -2.59 18.41 6.71
N PRO A 97 -3.69 19.04 6.23
CA PRO A 97 -4.47 19.97 7.02
C PRO A 97 -4.83 19.36 8.38
N TRP A 98 -4.61 20.07 9.50
CA TRP A 98 -4.84 19.51 10.85
C TRP A 98 -6.24 18.89 11.04
N ARG A 99 -7.25 19.43 10.35
CA ARG A 99 -8.62 18.91 10.29
C ARG A 99 -8.71 17.44 9.83
N PHE A 100 -7.74 16.95 9.05
CA PHE A 100 -7.67 15.56 8.60
C PHE A 100 -7.37 14.61 9.77
N LEU A 101 -6.51 15.01 10.71
CA LEU A 101 -6.21 14.21 11.91
C LEU A 101 -7.41 14.10 12.85
N GLN A 102 -8.35 15.04 12.78
CA GLN A 102 -9.56 15.06 13.61
C GLN A 102 -10.68 14.17 13.04
N ASP A 103 -10.64 13.82 11.76
CA ASP A 103 -11.65 12.99 11.12
C ASP A 103 -11.30 11.50 11.25
N ARG A 104 -12.05 10.79 12.10
CA ARG A 104 -11.87 9.34 12.33
C ARG A 104 -11.97 8.47 11.07
N ALA A 105 -12.82 8.85 10.12
CA ALA A 105 -13.03 8.07 8.90
C ALA A 105 -11.90 8.31 7.92
N TRP A 106 -11.38 9.53 7.85
CA TRP A 106 -10.17 9.84 7.09
C TRP A 106 -8.94 9.11 7.65
N MET A 107 -8.72 9.19 8.97
CA MET A 107 -7.64 8.45 9.64
C MET A 107 -7.75 6.94 9.43
N GLY A 108 -8.96 6.39 9.51
CA GLY A 108 -9.21 4.99 9.17
C GLY A 108 -8.89 4.67 7.70
N THR A 109 -9.19 5.58 6.76
CA THR A 109 -8.90 5.39 5.34
C THR A 109 -7.38 5.38 5.08
N LEU A 110 -6.62 6.27 5.73
CA LEU A 110 -5.16 6.28 5.67
C LEU A 110 -4.56 5.00 6.27
N LEU A 111 -5.06 4.58 7.44
CA LEU A 111 -4.60 3.36 8.08
C LEU A 111 -4.89 2.13 7.23
N LEU A 112 -6.08 2.02 6.61
CA LEU A 112 -6.39 0.96 5.65
C LEU A 112 -5.48 1.00 4.41
N SER A 113 -5.12 2.21 3.92
CA SER A 113 -4.20 2.34 2.80
C SER A 113 -2.81 1.81 3.14
N MET A 114 -2.33 2.11 4.35
CA MET A 114 -1.08 1.58 4.89
C MET A 114 -1.14 0.05 5.05
N LEU A 115 -2.20 -0.46 5.69
CA LEU A 115 -2.37 -1.89 5.95
C LEU A 115 -2.56 -2.73 4.69
N SER A 116 -3.22 -2.19 3.65
CA SER A 116 -3.33 -2.85 2.34
C SER A 116 -2.04 -2.78 1.51
N GLY A 117 -1.20 -1.76 1.74
CA GLY A 117 0.11 -1.62 1.12
C GLY A 117 1.12 -2.69 1.55
N ILE A 118 1.03 -3.15 2.80
CA ILE A 118 1.87 -4.22 3.39
C ILE A 118 1.80 -5.51 2.54
N PRO A 119 0.65 -6.21 2.46
CA PRO A 119 0.57 -7.50 1.77
C PRO A 119 0.75 -7.37 0.26
N TYR A 120 0.38 -6.22 -0.32
CA TYR A 120 0.66 -5.96 -1.74
C TYR A 120 2.17 -6.01 -2.04
N ASN A 121 2.98 -5.22 -1.32
CA ASN A 121 4.41 -5.16 -1.58
C ASN A 121 5.11 -6.49 -1.26
N ILE A 122 4.73 -7.13 -0.16
CA ILE A 122 5.33 -8.40 0.25
C ILE A 122 5.01 -9.49 -0.78
N ILE A 123 3.76 -9.66 -1.24
CA ILE A 123 3.44 -10.69 -2.26
C ILE A 123 4.22 -10.46 -3.56
N VAL A 124 4.35 -9.20 -4.00
CA VAL A 124 5.08 -8.86 -5.24
C VAL A 124 6.56 -9.23 -5.15
N ILE A 125 7.14 -9.25 -3.94
CA ILE A 125 8.56 -9.57 -3.71
C ILE A 125 8.74 -11.05 -3.35
N ASP A 126 8.01 -11.54 -2.36
CA ASP A 126 8.16 -12.87 -1.78
C ASP A 126 7.76 -13.98 -2.74
N ILE A 127 6.70 -13.83 -3.53
CA ILE A 127 6.25 -14.91 -4.41
C ILE A 127 7.29 -15.21 -5.49
N PRO A 128 7.82 -14.21 -6.23
CA PRO A 128 8.93 -14.47 -7.14
C PRO A 128 10.18 -14.98 -6.43
N GLN A 129 10.52 -14.45 -5.26
CA GLN A 129 11.70 -14.90 -4.51
C GLN A 129 11.54 -16.35 -4.02
N ARG A 130 10.33 -16.76 -3.61
CA ARG A 130 10.01 -18.14 -3.26
C ARG A 130 10.15 -19.06 -4.47
N PHE A 131 9.62 -18.68 -5.63
CA PHE A 131 9.78 -19.47 -6.86
C PHE A 131 11.25 -19.66 -7.25
N GLN A 132 12.07 -18.63 -7.06
CA GLN A 132 13.50 -18.70 -7.32
C GLN A 132 14.24 -19.56 -6.27
N ALA A 133 14.05 -19.28 -4.98
CA ALA A 133 14.80 -19.93 -3.90
C ALA A 133 14.35 -21.37 -3.60
N VAL A 134 13.05 -21.65 -3.65
CA VAL A 134 12.47 -22.94 -3.25
C VAL A 134 12.29 -23.87 -4.45
N SER A 135 11.90 -23.32 -5.60
CA SER A 135 11.60 -24.11 -6.81
C SER A 135 12.66 -23.98 -7.91
N SER A 136 13.78 -23.28 -7.63
CA SER A 136 14.90 -23.11 -8.58
C SER A 136 14.49 -22.57 -9.95
N LEU A 137 13.42 -21.76 -10.01
CA LEU A 137 12.98 -21.13 -11.26
C LEU A 137 13.85 -19.92 -11.61
N THR A 138 13.92 -19.60 -12.91
CA THR A 138 14.58 -18.37 -13.37
C THR A 138 13.79 -17.14 -12.89
N PRO A 139 14.44 -15.97 -12.71
CA PRO A 139 13.74 -14.73 -12.39
C PRO A 139 12.63 -14.38 -13.41
N PHE A 140 12.87 -14.70 -14.69
CA PHE A 140 11.88 -14.50 -15.76
C PHE A 140 10.64 -15.37 -15.55
N ASP A 141 10.81 -16.67 -15.32
CA ASP A 141 9.69 -17.59 -15.10
C ASP A 141 8.91 -17.26 -13.82
N ALA A 142 9.62 -16.87 -12.76
CA ALA A 142 9.02 -16.43 -11.51
C ALA A 142 8.15 -15.18 -11.71
N GLY A 143 8.63 -14.21 -12.51
CA GLY A 143 7.89 -13.01 -12.88
C GLY A 143 6.64 -13.31 -13.72
N VAL A 144 6.74 -14.17 -14.72
CA VAL A 144 5.58 -14.60 -15.53
C VAL A 144 4.50 -15.25 -14.66
N ARG A 145 4.91 -16.04 -13.67
CA ARG A 145 3.99 -16.70 -12.73
C ARG A 145 3.35 -15.76 -11.70
N LEU A 146 3.79 -14.50 -11.60
CA LEU A 146 3.18 -13.45 -10.79
C LEU A 146 2.11 -12.65 -11.56
N LEU A 147 2.06 -12.76 -12.90
CA LEU A 147 1.10 -12.03 -13.72
C LEU A 147 -0.37 -12.21 -13.29
N PRO A 148 -0.85 -13.41 -12.89
CA PRO A 148 -2.23 -13.57 -12.44
C PRO A 148 -2.58 -12.66 -11.26
N PHE A 149 -1.68 -12.53 -10.28
CA PHE A 149 -1.88 -11.67 -9.11
C PHE A 149 -2.07 -10.19 -9.52
N ASN A 150 -1.14 -9.65 -10.31
CA ASN A 150 -1.18 -8.24 -10.72
C ASN A 150 -2.35 -7.93 -11.66
N PHE A 151 -2.70 -8.88 -12.54
CA PHE A 151 -3.87 -8.77 -13.40
C PHE A 151 -5.15 -8.70 -12.57
N LEU A 152 -5.31 -9.59 -11.57
CA LEU A 152 -6.49 -9.59 -10.72
C LEU A 152 -6.61 -8.34 -9.86
N ILE A 153 -5.51 -7.77 -9.36
CA ILE A 153 -5.55 -6.48 -8.65
C ILE A 153 -6.14 -5.39 -9.54
N SER A 154 -5.62 -5.27 -10.77
CA SER A 154 -6.06 -4.25 -11.72
C SER A 154 -7.52 -4.46 -12.11
N PHE A 155 -7.89 -5.70 -12.40
CA PHE A 155 -9.26 -6.08 -12.74
C PHE A 155 -10.24 -5.81 -11.60
N ALA A 156 -9.92 -6.25 -10.37
CA ALA A 156 -10.76 -6.05 -9.19
C ALA A 156 -10.91 -4.57 -8.83
N THR A 157 -9.85 -3.77 -8.97
CA THR A 157 -9.87 -2.32 -8.78
C THR A 157 -10.88 -1.64 -9.71
N VAL A 158 -10.94 -2.04 -10.98
CA VAL A 158 -11.91 -1.51 -11.93
C VAL A 158 -13.32 -2.01 -11.61
N LEU A 159 -13.46 -3.31 -11.38
CA LEU A 159 -14.75 -3.94 -11.12
C LEU A 159 -15.43 -3.37 -9.87
N ILE A 160 -14.71 -3.26 -8.76
CA ILE A 160 -15.27 -2.79 -7.49
C ILE A 160 -15.75 -1.34 -7.59
N ASN A 161 -15.04 -0.50 -8.34
CA ASN A 161 -15.39 0.89 -8.55
C ASN A 161 -16.63 1.04 -9.44
N ILE A 162 -16.78 0.18 -10.46
CA ILE A 162 -18.00 0.10 -11.28
C ILE A 162 -19.18 -0.35 -10.42
N VAL A 163 -19.00 -1.40 -9.61
CA VAL A 163 -20.04 -1.92 -8.71
C VAL A 163 -20.46 -0.85 -7.71
N ALA A 164 -19.51 -0.20 -7.04
CA ALA A 164 -19.78 0.90 -6.10
C ALA A 164 -20.61 2.01 -6.76
N GLY A 165 -20.23 2.43 -7.97
CA GLY A 165 -20.94 3.47 -8.71
C GLY A 165 -22.34 3.03 -9.17
N ALA A 166 -22.49 1.82 -9.71
CA ALA A 166 -23.76 1.37 -10.29
C ALA A 166 -24.81 1.02 -9.21
N THR A 167 -24.38 0.36 -8.14
CA THR A 167 -25.28 -0.15 -7.09
C THR A 167 -25.54 0.87 -5.99
N GLY A 168 -24.64 1.84 -5.80
CA GLY A 168 -24.71 2.78 -4.68
C GLY A 168 -24.48 2.13 -3.31
N ILE A 169 -23.92 0.90 -3.29
CA ILE A 169 -23.53 0.22 -2.05
C ILE A 169 -22.51 1.09 -1.31
N PRO A 170 -22.69 1.35 -0.01
CA PRO A 170 -21.72 2.09 0.78
C PRO A 170 -20.31 1.46 0.71
N PRO A 171 -19.24 2.25 0.52
CA PRO A 171 -17.85 1.78 0.42
C PRO A 171 -17.42 0.84 1.54
N ILE A 172 -17.96 1.04 2.75
CA ILE A 172 -17.63 0.22 3.91
C ILE A 172 -17.92 -1.27 3.71
N TYR A 173 -19.05 -1.63 3.08
CA TYR A 173 -19.39 -3.03 2.84
C TYR A 173 -18.45 -3.67 1.81
N LEU A 174 -18.07 -2.89 0.79
CA LEU A 174 -17.11 -3.33 -0.23
C LEU A 174 -15.70 -3.47 0.35
N LEU A 175 -15.31 -2.62 1.30
CA LEU A 175 -14.05 -2.74 2.03
C LEU A 175 -14.02 -3.96 2.95
N PHE A 176 -15.11 -4.27 3.66
CA PHE A 176 -15.23 -5.51 4.44
C PHE A 176 -15.08 -6.73 3.55
N PHE A 177 -15.82 -6.77 2.44
CA PHE A 177 -15.74 -7.85 1.48
C PHE A 177 -14.31 -8.03 0.93
N GLY A 178 -13.68 -6.95 0.44
CA GLY A 178 -12.31 -6.99 -0.07
C GLY A 178 -11.29 -7.43 0.98
N SER A 179 -11.42 -6.94 2.21
CA SER A 179 -10.50 -7.28 3.32
C SER A 179 -10.64 -8.74 3.77
N ILE A 180 -11.87 -9.27 3.81
CA ILE A 180 -12.11 -10.68 4.13
C ILE A 180 -11.57 -11.59 3.03
N VAL A 181 -11.82 -11.25 1.76
CA VAL A 181 -11.30 -12.01 0.62
C VAL A 181 -9.77 -12.00 0.60
N GLN A 182 -9.15 -10.85 0.86
CA GLN A 182 -7.70 -10.70 1.03
C GLN A 182 -7.17 -11.58 2.16
N LEU A 183 -7.82 -11.56 3.33
CA LEU A 183 -7.43 -12.37 4.50
C LEU A 183 -7.48 -13.87 4.17
N ILE A 184 -8.54 -14.34 3.51
CA ILE A 184 -8.65 -15.75 3.11
C ILE A 184 -7.52 -16.11 2.13
N GLY A 185 -7.25 -15.26 1.13
CA GLY A 185 -6.14 -15.48 0.20
C GLY A 185 -4.79 -15.61 0.90
N LEU A 186 -4.49 -14.71 1.83
CA LEU A 186 -3.26 -14.72 2.63
C LEU A 186 -3.18 -15.93 3.57
N ALA A 187 -4.28 -16.30 4.22
CA ALA A 187 -4.35 -17.48 5.08
C ALA A 187 -4.09 -18.77 4.29
N LEU A 188 -4.60 -18.86 3.05
CA LEU A 188 -4.35 -20.01 2.17
C LEU A 188 -2.88 -20.10 1.73
N PHE A 189 -2.17 -18.98 1.55
CA PHE A 189 -0.72 -19.05 1.28
C PHE A 189 0.07 -19.75 2.40
N CYS A 190 -0.44 -19.76 3.63
CA CYS A 190 0.22 -20.41 4.76
C CYS A 190 0.21 -21.95 4.66
N THR A 191 -0.63 -22.54 3.79
CA THR A 191 -0.72 -23.99 3.60
C THR A 191 0.20 -24.51 2.50
N LEU A 192 1.03 -23.64 1.91
CA LEU A 192 1.91 -24.04 0.83
C LEU A 192 2.95 -25.08 1.30
N PRO A 193 3.19 -26.12 0.48
CA PRO A 193 4.17 -27.17 0.75
C PRO A 193 5.59 -26.61 0.87
N THR A 194 6.40 -27.31 1.67
CA THR A 194 7.80 -26.95 1.98
C THR A 194 8.81 -27.82 1.22
N ASP A 195 8.31 -28.75 0.42
CA ASP A 195 9.02 -29.80 -0.33
C ASP A 195 9.54 -29.34 -1.70
N GLY A 196 9.50 -28.03 -2.00
CA GLY A 196 10.02 -27.48 -3.26
C GLY A 196 9.03 -27.52 -4.44
N THR A 197 7.96 -28.29 -4.31
CA THR A 197 6.93 -28.46 -5.35
C THR A 197 6.11 -27.18 -5.54
N ILE A 198 5.71 -26.90 -6.79
CA ILE A 198 4.80 -25.79 -7.11
C ILE A 198 3.39 -26.35 -7.24
N PRO A 199 2.54 -26.25 -6.21
CA PRO A 199 1.16 -26.70 -6.31
C PRO A 199 0.36 -25.76 -7.20
N ALA A 200 -0.53 -26.30 -8.03
CA ALA A 200 -1.44 -25.49 -8.84
C ALA A 200 -2.33 -24.55 -7.97
N ALA A 201 -2.55 -24.91 -6.71
CA ALA A 201 -3.31 -24.12 -5.74
C ALA A 201 -2.73 -22.70 -5.52
N ILE A 202 -1.41 -22.51 -5.71
CA ILE A 202 -0.78 -21.19 -5.53
C ILE A 202 -1.38 -20.13 -6.44
N TYR A 203 -1.81 -20.50 -7.65
CA TYR A 203 -2.44 -19.59 -8.59
C TYR A 203 -3.84 -19.17 -8.12
N GLY A 204 -4.59 -20.11 -7.51
CA GLY A 204 -5.87 -19.79 -6.88
C GLY A 204 -5.69 -18.82 -5.71
N TYR A 205 -4.63 -18.99 -4.91
CA TYR A 205 -4.33 -18.10 -3.79
C TYR A 205 -3.91 -16.70 -4.25
N GLN A 206 -3.14 -16.62 -5.34
CA GLN A 206 -2.81 -15.35 -6.01
C GLN A 206 -4.06 -14.63 -6.54
N VAL A 207 -4.97 -15.36 -7.18
CA VAL A 207 -6.23 -14.80 -7.68
C VAL A 207 -7.06 -14.22 -6.53
N LEU A 208 -7.23 -14.99 -5.45
CA LEU A 208 -8.07 -14.57 -4.32
C LEU A 208 -7.47 -13.38 -3.56
N SER A 209 -6.18 -13.43 -3.24
CA SER A 209 -5.47 -12.35 -2.57
C SER A 209 -5.41 -11.08 -3.43
N GLY A 210 -5.06 -11.21 -4.72
CA GLY A 210 -5.00 -10.09 -5.65
C GLY A 210 -6.35 -9.42 -5.85
N PHE A 211 -7.42 -10.21 -5.94
CA PHE A 211 -8.78 -9.68 -6.01
C PHE A 211 -9.17 -8.89 -4.75
N GLY A 212 -8.90 -9.44 -3.55
CA GLY A 212 -9.18 -8.75 -2.29
C GLY A 212 -8.42 -7.43 -2.13
N ILE A 213 -7.10 -7.46 -2.42
CA ILE A 213 -6.24 -6.28 -2.37
C ILE A 213 -6.72 -5.22 -3.38
N GLY A 214 -7.03 -5.61 -4.62
CA GLY A 214 -7.54 -4.70 -5.64
C GLY A 214 -8.87 -4.07 -5.25
N CYS A 215 -9.78 -4.83 -4.65
CA CYS A 215 -11.04 -4.31 -4.12
C CYS A 215 -10.80 -3.20 -3.08
N VAL A 216 -9.92 -3.45 -2.09
CA VAL A 216 -9.60 -2.48 -1.04
C VAL A 216 -8.92 -1.24 -1.63
N MET A 217 -7.87 -1.43 -2.43
CA MET A 217 -7.11 -0.33 -3.03
C MET A 217 -7.97 0.55 -3.95
N GLY A 218 -8.88 -0.05 -4.71
CA GLY A 218 -9.80 0.66 -5.58
C GLY A 218 -10.78 1.54 -4.83
N ILE A 219 -11.41 1.00 -3.79
CA ILE A 219 -12.38 1.75 -2.98
C ILE A 219 -11.72 2.86 -2.16
N LEU A 220 -10.52 2.63 -1.63
CA LEU A 220 -9.79 3.67 -0.88
C LEU A 220 -9.51 4.91 -1.74
N LEU A 221 -9.25 4.76 -3.04
CA LEU A 221 -9.07 5.90 -3.96
C LEU A 221 -10.39 6.59 -4.33
N GLN A 222 -11.53 5.93 -4.12
CA GLN A 222 -12.85 6.49 -4.39
C GLN A 222 -13.41 7.29 -3.22
N ILE A 223 -12.92 7.07 -2.00
CA ILE A 223 -13.40 7.72 -0.77
C ILE A 223 -13.09 9.23 -0.68
N PRO A 224 -11.88 9.74 -1.03
CA PRO A 224 -11.49 11.12 -0.76
C PRO A 224 -12.51 12.19 -1.18
N PRO A 225 -13.10 12.16 -2.39
CA PRO A 225 -14.09 13.16 -2.80
C PRO A 225 -15.34 13.25 -1.92
N HIS A 226 -15.60 12.23 -1.10
CA HIS A 226 -16.77 12.14 -0.22
C HIS A 226 -16.48 12.46 1.25
N VAL A 227 -15.20 12.47 1.65
CA VAL A 227 -14.80 12.71 3.06
C VAL A 227 -14.00 13.99 3.24
N VAL A 228 -13.35 14.49 2.18
CA VAL A 228 -12.61 15.75 2.21
C VAL A 228 -13.28 16.85 1.40
N GLN A 229 -12.90 18.10 1.67
CA GLN A 229 -13.34 19.23 0.87
C GLN A 229 -12.80 19.12 -0.56
N LYS A 230 -13.56 19.58 -1.56
CA LYS A 230 -13.18 19.47 -2.99
C LYS A 230 -11.77 19.97 -3.29
N ARG A 231 -11.34 21.05 -2.62
CA ARG A 231 -9.99 21.62 -2.74
C ARG A 231 -8.87 20.68 -2.31
N ASP A 232 -9.13 19.81 -1.33
CA ASP A 232 -8.13 18.94 -0.71
C ASP A 232 -8.12 17.52 -1.32
N THR A 233 -8.94 17.25 -2.35
CA THR A 233 -9.10 15.91 -2.95
C THR A 233 -7.80 15.37 -3.55
N ALA A 234 -7.03 16.23 -4.23
CA ALA A 234 -5.77 15.85 -4.85
C ALA A 234 -4.71 15.50 -3.79
N ILE A 235 -4.59 16.34 -2.76
CA ILE A 235 -3.69 16.16 -1.61
C ILE A 235 -4.02 14.85 -0.88
N SER A 236 -5.31 14.61 -0.64
CA SER A 236 -5.81 13.39 0.01
C SER A 236 -5.44 12.13 -0.76
N SER A 237 -5.58 12.15 -2.09
CA SER A 237 -5.20 11.01 -2.94
C SER A 237 -3.69 10.74 -2.88
N GLY A 238 -2.88 11.80 -2.87
CA GLY A 238 -1.44 11.71 -2.66
C GLY A 238 -1.08 11.11 -1.30
N ALA A 239 -1.72 11.56 -0.23
CA ALA A 239 -1.53 11.02 1.12
C ALA A 239 -1.87 9.52 1.18
N LEU A 240 -2.96 9.07 0.56
CA LEU A 240 -3.30 7.65 0.50
C LEU A 240 -2.21 6.81 -0.16
N LEU A 241 -1.66 7.28 -1.28
CA LEU A 241 -0.57 6.59 -1.97
C LEU A 241 0.70 6.58 -1.12
N GLN A 242 1.03 7.69 -0.47
CA GLN A 242 2.21 7.79 0.39
C GLN A 242 2.12 6.81 1.56
N PHE A 243 0.99 6.78 2.29
CA PHE A 243 0.78 5.85 3.39
C PHE A 243 0.80 4.39 2.93
N ARG A 244 0.33 4.10 1.71
CA ARG A 244 0.40 2.77 1.11
C ARG A 244 1.85 2.32 0.86
N VAL A 245 2.65 3.17 0.24
CA VAL A 245 4.07 2.87 -0.03
C VAL A 245 4.84 2.74 1.29
N PHE A 246 4.58 3.63 2.25
CA PHE A 246 5.15 3.56 3.59
C PHE A 246 4.80 2.26 4.32
N GLY A 247 3.52 1.85 4.28
CA GLY A 247 3.08 0.56 4.79
C GLY A 247 3.80 -0.61 4.12
N GLY A 248 3.92 -0.60 2.79
CA GLY A 248 4.68 -1.60 2.04
C GLY A 248 6.12 -1.78 2.52
N ALA A 249 6.82 -0.67 2.70
CA ALA A 249 8.19 -0.66 3.19
C ALA A 249 8.31 -1.15 4.65
N LEU A 250 7.40 -0.73 5.53
CA LEU A 250 7.31 -1.24 6.90
C LEU A 250 7.09 -2.75 6.92
N GLY A 251 6.15 -3.23 6.11
CA GLY A 251 5.85 -4.64 5.95
C GLY A 251 7.08 -5.44 5.52
N LEU A 252 7.76 -4.98 4.46
CA LEU A 252 8.95 -5.63 3.92
C LEU A 252 10.10 -5.68 4.95
N SER A 253 10.31 -4.62 5.73
CA SER A 253 11.31 -4.61 6.80
C SER A 253 11.02 -5.66 7.88
N ILE A 254 9.76 -5.75 8.33
CA ILE A 254 9.32 -6.71 9.34
C ILE A 254 9.52 -8.14 8.83
N THR A 255 9.08 -8.43 7.59
CA THR A 255 9.15 -9.78 7.05
C THR A 255 10.59 -10.19 6.70
N THR A 256 11.41 -9.26 6.20
CA THR A 256 12.85 -9.48 5.97
C THR A 256 13.58 -9.77 7.28
N SER A 257 13.32 -8.99 8.32
CA SER A 257 13.90 -9.22 9.66
C SER A 257 13.47 -10.56 10.24
N ALA A 258 12.18 -10.91 10.13
CA ALA A 258 11.65 -12.20 10.56
C ALA A 258 12.31 -13.36 9.80
N MET A 259 12.47 -13.23 8.49
CA MET A 259 13.12 -14.22 7.62
C MET A 259 14.58 -14.42 8.00
N ASN A 260 15.34 -13.34 8.21
CA ASN A 260 16.75 -13.41 8.60
C ASN A 260 16.94 -14.08 9.97
N ASN A 261 16.12 -13.72 10.96
CA ASN A 261 16.16 -14.35 12.28
C ASN A 261 15.79 -15.85 12.20
N TYR A 262 14.79 -16.18 11.37
CA TYR A 262 14.38 -17.56 11.16
C TYR A 262 15.48 -18.39 10.51
N LEU A 263 16.06 -17.90 9.42
CA LEU A 263 17.15 -18.58 8.71
C LEU A 263 18.41 -18.70 9.59
N SER A 264 18.75 -17.67 10.36
CA SER A 264 19.91 -17.73 11.28
C SER A 264 19.79 -18.80 12.36
N SER A 265 18.57 -19.22 12.71
CA SER A 265 18.30 -20.24 13.72
C SER A 265 18.03 -21.64 13.15
N HIS A 266 17.75 -21.76 11.85
CA HIS A 266 17.33 -23.01 11.22
C HIS A 266 18.26 -23.47 10.08
N LEU A 267 19.23 -22.65 9.67
CA LEU A 267 20.25 -23.07 8.72
C LEU A 267 21.34 -23.92 9.41
N PRO A 268 21.87 -24.95 8.73
CA PRO A 268 22.96 -25.77 9.28
C PRO A 268 24.21 -24.95 9.54
N ASP A 269 24.98 -25.29 10.59
CA ASP A 269 26.25 -24.61 10.93
C ASP A 269 27.26 -24.58 9.77
N ALA A 270 27.22 -25.58 8.88
CA ALA A 270 28.04 -25.64 7.66
C ALA A 270 27.77 -24.50 6.66
N VAL A 271 26.65 -23.81 6.82
CA VAL A 271 26.16 -22.69 6.00
C VAL A 271 26.07 -21.40 6.85
N GLY A 272 26.29 -21.51 8.17
CA GLY A 272 26.13 -20.45 9.16
C GLY A 272 27.06 -19.27 8.91
N GLY A 273 26.48 -18.06 8.87
CA GLY A 273 27.21 -16.80 8.64
C GLY A 273 26.96 -16.15 7.28
N THR A 274 26.30 -16.84 6.36
CA THR A 274 25.92 -16.28 5.05
C THR A 274 24.53 -15.64 5.13
N SER A 275 24.42 -14.33 4.90
CA SER A 275 23.14 -13.61 4.94
C SER A 275 22.17 -14.13 3.88
N SER A 276 20.85 -14.12 4.17
CA SER A 276 19.78 -14.53 3.25
C SER A 276 19.87 -13.86 1.87
N SER A 277 20.36 -12.62 1.82
CA SER A 277 20.62 -11.87 0.59
C SER A 277 21.63 -12.55 -0.35
N THR A 278 22.65 -13.21 0.19
CA THR A 278 23.69 -13.91 -0.58
C THR A 278 23.11 -15.15 -1.26
N PHE A 279 22.25 -15.90 -0.56
CA PHE A 279 21.53 -17.05 -1.14
C PHE A 279 20.48 -16.62 -2.18
N LEU A 280 19.79 -15.51 -1.95
CA LEU A 280 18.84 -14.95 -2.93
C LEU A 280 19.55 -14.44 -4.20
N GLN A 281 20.78 -13.91 -4.07
CA GLN A 281 21.60 -13.50 -5.21
C GLN A 281 22.22 -14.67 -5.95
N SER A 282 22.34 -15.84 -5.31
CA SER A 282 22.99 -17.01 -5.89
C SER A 282 22.28 -18.30 -5.49
N VAL A 283 21.09 -18.53 -6.07
CA VAL A 283 20.40 -19.84 -6.02
C VAL A 283 21.33 -20.96 -6.52
N GLU A 284 22.26 -20.63 -7.42
CA GLU A 284 23.34 -21.51 -7.89
C GLU A 284 24.37 -21.87 -6.82
N ALA A 285 24.59 -21.00 -5.82
CA ALA A 285 25.45 -21.31 -4.68
C ALA A 285 24.84 -22.41 -3.79
N ILE A 286 23.50 -22.53 -3.75
CA ILE A 286 22.82 -23.64 -3.07
C ILE A 286 23.20 -24.98 -3.74
N ARG A 287 23.38 -25.00 -5.07
CA ARG A 287 23.75 -26.24 -5.81
C ARG A 287 25.15 -26.77 -5.49
N GLN A 288 26.00 -25.98 -4.83
CA GLN A 288 27.35 -26.39 -4.47
C GLN A 288 27.40 -27.28 -3.21
N TYR A 289 26.31 -27.34 -2.45
CA TYR A 289 26.21 -28.15 -1.23
C TYR A 289 25.76 -29.59 -1.52
N PRO A 290 26.02 -30.57 -0.64
CA PRO A 290 25.44 -31.91 -0.73
C PRO A 290 23.91 -31.90 -0.75
N GLN A 291 23.28 -32.88 -1.42
CA GLN A 291 21.80 -32.92 -1.59
C GLN A 291 21.04 -32.83 -0.27
N ASP A 292 21.55 -33.44 0.80
CA ASP A 292 20.94 -33.42 2.13
C ASP A 292 20.91 -31.99 2.73
N VAL A 293 21.97 -31.22 2.49
CA VAL A 293 22.08 -29.83 2.95
C VAL A 293 21.22 -28.92 2.08
N GLN A 294 21.14 -29.16 0.77
CA GLN A 294 20.25 -28.43 -0.13
C GLN A 294 18.79 -28.56 0.29
N ALA A 295 18.35 -29.79 0.61
CA ALA A 295 16.97 -30.04 1.06
C ALA A 295 16.65 -29.30 2.36
N GLN A 296 17.60 -29.23 3.31
CA GLN A 296 17.43 -28.47 4.54
C GLN A 296 17.36 -26.96 4.29
N ILE A 297 18.23 -26.42 3.42
CA ILE A 297 18.20 -25.01 3.02
C ILE A 297 16.84 -24.67 2.38
N ILE A 298 16.41 -25.44 1.38
CA ILE A 298 15.13 -25.21 0.66
C ILE A 298 13.96 -25.23 1.64
N ARG A 299 13.94 -26.20 2.56
CA ARG A 299 12.89 -26.30 3.58
C ARG A 299 12.89 -25.11 4.52
N ALA A 300 14.05 -24.67 5.01
CA ALA A 300 14.17 -23.49 5.88
C ALA A 300 13.67 -22.22 5.17
N PHE A 301 14.01 -22.02 3.90
CA PHE A 301 13.46 -20.92 3.10
C PHE A 301 11.94 -21.03 2.92
N ALA A 302 11.42 -22.22 2.59
CA ALA A 302 9.98 -22.42 2.40
C ALA A 302 9.18 -22.17 3.68
N GLU A 303 9.67 -22.65 4.82
CA GLU A 303 9.09 -22.40 6.15
C GLU A 303 9.18 -20.92 6.55
N GLY A 304 10.30 -20.26 6.24
CA GLY A 304 10.48 -18.82 6.42
C GLY A 304 9.50 -17.99 5.61
N TYR A 305 9.27 -18.30 4.33
CA TYR A 305 8.22 -17.65 3.54
C TYR A 305 6.82 -17.93 4.10
N ASN A 306 6.55 -19.14 4.59
CA ASN A 306 5.28 -19.44 5.26
C ASN A 306 5.11 -18.60 6.54
N LEU A 307 6.18 -18.30 7.28
CA LEU A 307 6.15 -17.38 8.42
C LEU A 307 5.79 -15.94 7.99
N GLN A 308 6.37 -15.44 6.90
CA GLN A 308 6.02 -14.12 6.35
C GLN A 308 4.53 -14.04 5.98
N MET A 309 3.99 -15.09 5.35
CA MET A 309 2.56 -15.19 5.01
C MET A 309 1.67 -15.20 6.26
N LYS A 310 2.08 -15.85 7.35
CA LYS A 310 1.36 -15.85 8.63
C LYS A 310 1.31 -14.45 9.26
N ILE A 311 2.43 -13.73 9.24
CA ILE A 311 2.49 -12.33 9.71
C ILE A 311 1.51 -11.48 8.92
N MET A 312 1.51 -11.61 7.59
CA MET A 312 0.57 -10.89 6.72
C MET A 312 -0.89 -11.25 6.97
N ALA A 313 -1.21 -12.53 7.21
CA ALA A 313 -2.56 -12.94 7.56
C ALA A 313 -3.02 -12.28 8.88
N GLY A 314 -2.14 -12.15 9.87
CA GLY A 314 -2.41 -11.40 11.10
C GLY A 314 -2.71 -9.92 10.84
N ILE A 315 -1.89 -9.27 10.01
CA ILE A 315 -2.07 -7.86 9.63
C ILE A 315 -3.37 -7.66 8.83
N ALA A 316 -3.71 -8.58 7.94
CA ALA A 316 -4.97 -8.56 7.20
C ALA A 316 -6.19 -8.79 8.12
N GLY A 317 -6.06 -9.61 9.16
CA GLY A 317 -7.08 -9.73 10.21
C GLY A 317 -7.30 -8.42 10.95
N PHE A 318 -6.23 -7.72 11.30
CA PHE A 318 -6.32 -6.38 11.89
C PHE A 318 -6.94 -5.36 10.92
N GLN A 319 -6.60 -5.43 9.62
CA GLN A 319 -7.21 -4.59 8.58
C GLN A 319 -8.74 -4.71 8.57
N VAL A 320 -9.30 -5.92 8.71
CA VAL A 320 -10.76 -6.13 8.78
C VAL A 320 -11.38 -5.36 9.95
N LEU A 321 -10.72 -5.34 11.11
CA LEU A 321 -11.20 -4.57 12.28
C LEU A 321 -11.14 -3.07 12.02
N VAL A 322 -10.08 -2.59 11.38
CA VAL A 322 -9.89 -1.17 11.06
C VAL A 322 -10.95 -0.64 10.08
N VAL A 323 -11.53 -1.49 9.21
CA VAL A 323 -12.67 -1.09 8.37
C VAL A 323 -13.83 -0.52 9.21
N GLY A 324 -14.00 -0.98 10.46
CA GLY A 324 -14.98 -0.44 11.40
C GLY A 324 -14.80 1.05 11.72
N MET A 325 -13.59 1.62 11.61
CA MET A 325 -13.35 3.05 11.85
C MET A 325 -14.07 3.95 10.84
N LEU A 326 -14.36 3.43 9.64
CA LEU A 326 -15.08 4.16 8.59
C LEU A 326 -16.60 4.15 8.81
N TRP A 327 -17.11 3.41 9.78
CA TRP A 327 -18.55 3.27 10.01
C TRP A 327 -19.20 4.59 10.39
N ARG A 328 -20.08 5.16 9.56
CA ARG A 328 -20.81 6.42 9.84
C ARG A 328 -22.31 6.24 9.70
N ASN A 329 -23.10 6.96 10.50
CA ASN A 329 -24.55 7.00 10.33
C ASN A 329 -25.00 8.44 10.06
N PRO A 330 -25.49 8.79 8.85
CA PRO A 330 -25.66 7.93 7.66
C PRO A 330 -24.32 7.52 7.02
N GLN A 331 -24.32 6.38 6.31
CA GLN A 331 -23.13 5.86 5.64
C GLN A 331 -22.75 6.71 4.44
N ILE A 332 -21.44 6.78 4.16
CA ILE A 332 -20.93 7.41 2.94
C ILE A 332 -21.49 6.65 1.74
N ARG A 333 -22.18 7.33 0.82
CA ARG A 333 -22.68 6.75 -0.42
C ARG A 333 -21.93 7.34 -1.60
N VAL A 334 -21.45 6.47 -2.47
CA VAL A 334 -20.92 6.88 -3.77
C VAL A 334 -22.11 6.99 -4.70
N VAL A 335 -22.60 8.21 -4.93
CA VAL A 335 -23.69 8.42 -5.88
C VAL A 335 -23.13 8.36 -7.31
N SER A 336 -23.69 7.49 -8.14
CA SER A 336 -23.35 7.43 -9.56
C SER A 336 -23.64 8.77 -10.23
N ARG A 337 -22.75 9.17 -11.14
CA ARG A 337 -22.89 10.40 -11.93
C ARG A 337 -24.23 10.52 -12.66
N LYS A 338 -24.82 9.39 -13.10
CA LYS A 338 -26.15 9.38 -13.73
C LYS A 338 -27.25 9.73 -12.73
N LYS A 339 -27.18 9.21 -11.50
CA LYS A 339 -28.14 9.53 -10.44
C LYS A 339 -27.98 10.95 -9.93
N ALA A 340 -26.75 11.43 -9.73
CA ALA A 340 -26.52 12.82 -9.31
C ALA A 340 -27.03 13.83 -10.36
N THR A 341 -26.86 13.56 -11.66
CA THR A 341 -27.43 14.40 -12.72
C THR A 341 -28.94 14.30 -12.77
N GLN A 342 -29.52 13.11 -12.54
CA GLN A 342 -30.98 12.92 -12.46
C GLN A 342 -31.61 13.58 -11.22
N GLU A 343 -30.95 13.55 -10.06
CA GLU A 343 -31.39 14.21 -8.83
C GLU A 343 -31.34 15.73 -8.98
N VAL A 344 -30.25 16.28 -9.54
CA VAL A 344 -30.17 17.72 -9.83
C VAL A 344 -31.21 18.15 -10.87
N THR A 345 -31.48 17.33 -11.89
CA THR A 345 -32.54 17.64 -12.88
C THR A 345 -33.95 17.46 -12.32
N ALA A 346 -34.15 16.56 -11.36
CA ALA A 346 -35.42 16.38 -10.65
C ALA A 346 -35.68 17.54 -9.67
N GLU A 347 -34.70 17.96 -8.87
CA GLU A 347 -34.81 19.13 -7.99
C GLU A 347 -35.08 20.43 -8.77
N LEU A 348 -34.45 20.59 -9.95
CA LEU A 348 -34.73 21.72 -10.85
C LEU A 348 -36.13 21.65 -11.51
N ALA A 349 -36.73 20.46 -11.58
CA ALA A 349 -38.07 20.25 -12.12
C ALA A 349 -39.16 20.43 -11.05
N GLU A 350 -38.88 20.10 -9.79
CA GLU A 350 -39.80 20.29 -8.65
C GLU A 350 -39.75 21.70 -8.05
N GLY A 351 -38.69 22.48 -8.34
CA GLY A 351 -38.56 23.89 -7.95
C GLY A 351 -39.25 24.91 -8.88
N LYS A 352 -40.19 24.46 -9.73
CA LYS A 352 -41.09 25.28 -10.55
C LYS A 352 -42.53 24.98 -10.15
#